data_AF-R6CVA0-F1
#
_entry.id   AF-R6CVA0-F1
#
_cell.length_a   1.000
_cell.length_b   1.000
_cell.length_c   1.000
_cell.angle_alpha   90.00
_cell.angle_beta   90.00
_cell.angle_gamma   90.00
#
_symmetry.space_group_name_H-M   'P 1'
#
loop_
_entity.id
_entity.type
_entity.pdbx_description
1 polymer ?
#
loop_
_entity_poly.entity_id
_entity_poly.type
_entity_poly.pdbx_seq_one_letter_code
_entity_poly.pdbx_strand_id
1 'polypeptide(L)'
;MVRITITGAGNYRGEGSVLTADYRITEFDFTKVTVKVVPKTLPYTTKPVTLTEEDLILTMKVGTGKQAVVEELKLITDGDDTKDGYKIISYKNNVNKGTAQVTLQGCGKYGGTKTVKFYIGTRPFLWWLRNV
;
A
#
# COMPACT_ATOMS: atom_id res chain seq x y z
N MET A 1 18.28 -6.19 -4.34
CA MET A 1 17.92 -7.39 -3.54
C MET A 1 19.19 -7.98 -2.97
N VAL A 2 19.14 -8.44 -1.72
CA VAL A 2 20.25 -9.18 -1.09
C VAL A 2 19.83 -10.62 -0.95
N ARG A 3 20.61 -11.56 -1.49
CA ARG A 3 20.40 -12.99 -1.32
C ARG A 3 21.25 -13.49 -0.17
N ILE A 4 20.62 -14.00 0.88
CA ILE A 4 21.30 -14.69 1.97
C ILE A 4 21.25 -16.18 1.69
N THR A 5 22.41 -16.82 1.72
CA THR A 5 22.58 -18.26 1.53
C THR A 5 22.98 -18.86 2.86
N ILE A 6 22.11 -19.69 3.44
CA ILE A 6 22.39 -20.45 4.66
C ILE A 6 22.67 -21.89 4.23
N THR A 7 23.92 -22.33 4.38
CA THR A 7 24.31 -23.72 4.11
C THR A 7 24.38 -24.47 5.42
N GLY A 8 23.64 -25.57 5.50
CA GLY A 8 23.75 -26.44 6.64
C GLY A 8 25.02 -27.29 6.66
N ALA A 9 25.93 -27.09 7.62
CA ALA A 9 27.03 -28.02 7.96
C ALA A 9 26.78 -28.77 9.28
N GLY A 10 26.96 -30.11 9.31
CA GLY A 10 26.87 -30.97 10.51
C GLY A 10 25.71 -32.00 10.50
N ASN A 11 25.73 -32.93 11.46
CA ASN A 11 24.81 -34.09 11.56
C ASN A 11 23.36 -33.73 11.98
N TYR A 12 22.63 -33.03 11.13
CA TYR A 12 21.19 -32.83 11.24
C TYR A 12 20.49 -33.19 9.93
N ARG A 13 19.17 -33.39 10.03
CA ARG A 13 18.28 -33.69 8.91
C ARG A 13 18.19 -32.45 8.00
N GLY A 14 19.19 -32.25 7.14
CA GLY A 14 19.37 -31.05 6.32
C GLY A 14 20.82 -30.68 5.99
N GLU A 15 21.81 -31.49 6.38
CA GLU A 15 23.21 -31.30 5.97
C GLU A 15 23.34 -31.19 4.44
N GLY A 16 24.02 -30.14 3.95
CA GLY A 16 24.10 -29.83 2.52
C GLY A 16 22.87 -29.12 1.92
N SER A 17 21.82 -28.88 2.71
CA SER A 17 20.69 -28.06 2.27
C SER A 17 21.08 -26.58 2.24
N VAL A 18 20.71 -25.92 1.14
CA VAL A 18 20.90 -24.49 0.94
C VAL A 18 19.55 -23.82 1.07
N LEU A 19 19.38 -23.00 2.10
CA LEU A 19 18.23 -22.12 2.23
C LEU A 19 18.62 -20.74 1.70
N THR A 20 17.96 -20.32 0.62
CA THR A 20 18.08 -18.96 0.10
C THR A 20 16.91 -18.13 0.57
N ALA A 21 17.20 -16.96 1.14
CA ALA A 21 16.21 -15.93 1.43
C ALA A 21 16.62 -14.64 0.71
N ASP A 22 15.69 -14.08 -0.07
CA ASP A 22 15.88 -12.80 -0.73
C ASP A 22 15.28 -11.69 0.15
N TYR A 23 16.09 -10.68 0.47
CA TYR A 23 15.70 -9.52 1.23
C TYR A 23 15.69 -8.26 0.35
N ARG A 24 14.68 -7.42 0.58
CA ARG A 24 14.57 -6.10 -0.04
C ARG A 24 14.92 -5.03 1.00
N ILE A 25 16.07 -4.38 0.80
CA ILE A 25 16.46 -3.19 1.57
C ILE A 25 15.85 -1.99 0.87
N THR A 26 15.13 -1.16 1.61
CA THR A 26 14.40 0.00 1.09
C THR A 26 14.76 1.25 1.87
N GLU A 27 14.80 2.40 1.20
CA GLU A 27 15.19 3.68 1.79
C GLU A 27 14.13 4.22 2.76
N PHE A 28 12.85 3.99 2.45
CA PHE A 28 11.74 4.55 3.21
C PHE A 28 10.80 3.47 3.73
N ASP A 29 10.41 3.61 5.00
CA ASP A 29 9.43 2.76 5.65
C ASP A 29 8.02 3.18 5.23
N PHE A 30 7.38 2.36 4.40
CA PHE A 30 6.04 2.60 3.86
C PHE A 30 4.96 2.66 4.96
N THR A 31 5.20 2.13 6.16
CA THR A 31 4.23 2.26 7.27
C THR A 31 4.00 3.72 7.68
N LYS A 32 4.97 4.60 7.40
CA LYS A 32 4.93 6.04 7.70
C LYS A 32 4.18 6.88 6.66
N VAL A 33 3.72 6.28 5.56
CA VAL A 33 3.00 7.00 4.51
C VAL A 33 1.70 7.60 5.05
N THR A 34 1.38 8.83 4.68
CA THR A 34 0.08 9.44 4.94
C THR A 34 -0.87 9.02 3.84
N VAL A 35 -1.98 8.35 4.19
CA VAL A 35 -2.99 7.91 3.22
C VAL A 35 -4.30 8.64 3.49
N LYS A 36 -4.86 9.26 2.46
CA LYS A 36 -6.19 9.88 2.49
C LYS A 36 -7.06 9.21 1.45
N VAL A 37 -8.26 8.81 1.87
CA VAL A 37 -9.29 8.26 0.97
C VAL A 37 -10.26 9.39 0.61
N VAL A 38 -10.41 9.69 -0.67
CA VAL A 38 -11.22 10.79 -1.18
C VAL A 38 -12.14 10.25 -2.28
N PRO A 39 -13.47 10.30 -2.14
CA PRO A 39 -14.23 10.86 -1.03
C PRO A 39 -14.18 9.99 0.24
N LYS A 40 -14.47 10.60 1.39
CA LYS A 40 -14.51 9.91 2.71
C LYS A 40 -15.48 8.72 2.74
N THR A 41 -16.52 8.75 1.90
CA THR A 41 -17.52 7.69 1.74
C THR A 41 -17.65 7.31 0.27
N LEU A 42 -17.36 6.05 -0.04
CA LEU A 42 -17.55 5.49 -1.38
C LEU A 42 -18.98 4.94 -1.54
N PRO A 43 -19.57 5.05 -2.74
CA PRO A 43 -20.92 4.60 -2.99
C PRO A 43 -21.02 3.07 -2.86
N TYR A 44 -22.11 2.60 -2.27
CA TYR A 44 -22.46 1.18 -2.29
C TYR A 44 -23.00 0.77 -3.67
N THR A 45 -22.36 -0.22 -4.30
CA THR A 45 -22.63 -0.63 -5.69
C THR A 45 -23.06 -2.10 -5.85
N THR A 46 -23.40 -2.78 -4.74
CA THR A 46 -23.66 -4.24 -4.64
C THR A 46 -22.53 -5.18 -5.12
N LYS A 47 -21.49 -4.63 -5.76
CA LYS A 47 -20.24 -5.28 -6.17
C LYS A 47 -19.10 -4.90 -5.21
N PRO A 48 -17.99 -5.66 -5.20
CA PRO A 48 -16.79 -5.24 -4.47
C PRO A 48 -16.33 -3.86 -4.93
N VAL A 49 -16.18 -2.94 -3.98
CA VAL A 49 -15.61 -1.61 -4.21
C VAL A 49 -14.10 -1.75 -4.34
N THR A 50 -13.58 -1.24 -5.44
CA THR A 50 -12.15 -1.13 -5.75
C THR A 50 -11.75 0.34 -5.70
N LEU A 51 -10.57 0.63 -5.14
CA LEU A 51 -10.02 1.98 -5.07
C LEU A 51 -9.14 2.23 -6.29
N THR A 52 -9.30 3.39 -6.90
CA THR A 52 -8.44 3.87 -7.98
C THR A 52 -7.41 4.87 -7.46
N GLU A 53 -6.53 5.35 -8.33
CA GLU A 53 -5.59 6.43 -8.01
C GLU A 53 -6.32 7.72 -7.57
N GLU A 54 -7.49 8.00 -8.14
CA GLU A 54 -8.31 9.17 -7.77
C GLU A 54 -8.91 9.05 -6.36
N ASP A 55 -9.12 7.81 -5.89
CA ASP A 55 -9.69 7.56 -4.56
C ASP A 55 -8.65 7.70 -3.43
N LEU A 56 -7.36 7.78 -3.77
CA LEU A 56 -6.25 7.60 -2.85
C LEU A 56 -5.17 8.67 -3.04
N ILE A 57 -5.08 9.59 -2.08
CA ILE A 57 -3.96 10.53 -2.00
C ILE A 57 -2.94 9.98 -1.00
N LEU A 58 -1.80 9.54 -1.50
CA LEU A 58 -0.69 9.04 -0.68
C LEU A 58 0.48 10.01 -0.71
N THR A 59 0.89 10.49 0.45
CA THR A 59 2.08 11.33 0.57
C THR A 59 3.07 10.80 1.59
N MET A 60 4.36 10.92 1.27
CA MET A 60 5.46 10.52 2.13
C MET A 60 6.40 11.71 2.32
N LYS A 61 6.80 11.97 3.57
CA LYS A 61 7.91 12.88 3.84
C LYS A 61 9.22 12.11 3.62
N VAL A 62 9.98 12.52 2.63
CA VAL A 62 11.28 11.94 2.28
C VAL A 62 12.42 12.91 2.61
N GLY A 63 13.63 12.40 2.77
CA GLY A 63 14.82 13.18 3.14
C GLY A 63 14.94 13.50 4.62
N THR A 64 16.05 14.15 4.99
CA THR A 64 16.42 14.46 6.38
C THR A 64 16.66 15.95 6.59
N GLY A 65 16.28 16.47 7.76
CA GLY A 65 16.56 17.86 8.14
C GLY A 65 15.88 18.89 7.22
N LYS A 66 16.63 19.92 6.82
CA LYS A 66 16.14 21.04 6.00
C LYS A 66 15.79 20.67 4.54
N GLN A 67 16.20 19.49 4.07
CA GLN A 67 15.94 19.01 2.71
C GLN A 67 14.72 18.09 2.63
N ALA A 68 13.97 17.93 3.71
CA ALA A 68 12.83 17.04 3.70
C ALA A 68 11.70 17.59 2.82
N VAL A 69 11.25 16.80 1.85
CA VAL A 69 10.17 17.15 0.92
C VAL A 69 9.01 16.16 1.08
N VAL A 70 7.82 16.60 0.69
CA VAL A 70 6.63 15.73 0.65
C VAL A 70 6.48 15.24 -0.78
N GLU A 71 6.67 13.95 -1.00
CA GLU A 71 6.44 13.28 -2.28
C GLU A 71 5.05 12.68 -2.31
N GLU A 72 4.36 12.82 -3.44
CA GLU A 72 3.13 12.10 -3.74
C GLU A 72 3.45 10.77 -4.43
N LEU A 73 2.80 9.70 -3.99
CA LEU A 73 3.05 8.34 -4.48
C LEU A 73 2.01 7.95 -5.51
N LYS A 74 2.47 7.31 -6.58
CA LYS A 74 1.61 6.84 -7.67
C LYS A 74 1.20 5.39 -7.50
N LEU A 75 0.00 5.06 -7.98
CA LEU A 75 -0.49 3.69 -8.02
C LEU A 75 0.17 2.94 -9.17
N ILE A 76 0.80 1.80 -8.87
CA ILE A 76 1.44 0.93 -9.85
C ILE A 76 0.46 -0.18 -10.22
N THR A 77 0.09 -0.24 -11.50
CA THR A 77 -0.89 -1.19 -12.05
C THR A 77 -0.32 -2.14 -13.09
N ASP A 78 0.88 -1.86 -13.60
CA ASP A 78 1.58 -2.69 -14.59
C ASP A 78 2.36 -3.86 -13.97
N GLY A 79 2.36 -3.96 -12.64
CA GLY A 79 3.05 -5.02 -11.89
C GLY A 79 4.55 -4.78 -11.70
N ASP A 80 5.09 -3.65 -12.15
CA ASP A 80 6.50 -3.32 -11.97
C ASP A 80 6.77 -2.73 -10.58
N ASP A 81 7.04 -3.62 -9.62
CA ASP A 81 7.39 -3.27 -8.24
C ASP A 81 8.72 -2.52 -8.09
N THR A 82 9.50 -2.34 -9.17
CA THR A 82 10.75 -1.57 -9.13
C THR A 82 10.52 -0.06 -9.19
N LYS A 83 9.34 0.38 -9.67
CA LYS A 83 8.96 1.79 -9.72
C LYS A 83 8.61 2.33 -8.35
N ASP A 84 8.97 3.59 -8.12
CA ASP A 84 8.61 4.32 -6.91
C ASP A 84 7.11 4.58 -6.87
N GLY A 85 6.45 4.06 -5.84
CA GLY A 85 5.01 4.20 -5.68
C GLY A 85 4.45 3.16 -4.73
N TYR A 86 3.21 2.78 -4.97
CA TYR A 86 2.52 1.77 -4.18
C TYR A 86 1.63 0.88 -5.04
N LYS A 87 1.29 -0.29 -4.51
CA LYS A 87 0.29 -1.17 -5.09
C LYS A 87 -0.75 -1.59 -4.06
N ILE A 88 -1.92 -1.95 -4.56
CA ILE A 88 -3.00 -2.52 -3.75
C ILE A 88 -2.84 -4.05 -3.76
N ILE A 89 -2.74 -4.66 -2.58
CA ILE A 89 -2.51 -6.11 -2.48
C ILE A 89 -3.74 -6.89 -2.02
N SER A 90 -4.64 -6.28 -1.25
CA SER A 90 -5.85 -6.96 -0.79
C SER A 90 -6.92 -6.00 -0.29
N TYR A 91 -8.16 -6.51 -0.30
CA TYR A 91 -9.32 -5.87 0.31
C TYR A 91 -9.95 -6.77 1.37
N LYS A 92 -10.61 -6.16 2.35
CA LYS A 92 -11.44 -6.84 3.34
C LYS A 92 -12.74 -6.08 3.55
N ASN A 93 -13.85 -6.81 3.60
CA ASN A 93 -15.20 -6.28 3.80
C ASN A 93 -15.59 -5.20 2.76
N ASN A 94 -15.12 -5.30 1.52
CA ASN A 94 -15.30 -4.25 0.50
C ASN A 94 -16.58 -4.40 -0.35
N VAL A 95 -17.55 -5.22 0.07
CA VAL A 95 -18.84 -5.38 -0.65
C VAL A 95 -19.95 -4.65 0.08
N ASN A 96 -20.16 -4.98 1.35
CA ASN A 96 -21.28 -4.46 2.13
C ASN A 96 -21.01 -3.04 2.64
N LYS A 97 -22.08 -2.32 2.97
CA LYS A 97 -22.00 -1.01 3.65
C LYS A 97 -21.27 -1.16 4.99
N GLY A 98 -20.49 -0.16 5.36
CA GLY A 98 -19.73 -0.14 6.61
C GLY A 98 -18.24 0.12 6.39
N THR A 99 -17.43 -0.22 7.39
CA THR A 99 -15.98 -0.05 7.34
C THR A 99 -15.32 -1.21 6.60
N ALA A 100 -14.74 -0.89 5.45
CA ALA A 100 -13.89 -1.76 4.66
C ALA A 100 -12.40 -1.46 4.92
N GLN A 101 -11.52 -2.36 4.48
CA GLN A 101 -10.08 -2.20 4.59
C GLN A 101 -9.42 -2.49 3.24
N VAL A 102 -8.38 -1.73 2.94
CA VAL A 102 -7.45 -1.97 1.84
C VAL A 102 -6.04 -2.13 2.42
N THR A 103 -5.29 -3.09 1.90
CA THR A 103 -3.87 -3.25 2.22
C THR A 103 -3.05 -2.74 1.04
N LEU A 104 -2.13 -1.84 1.33
CA LEU A 104 -1.23 -1.20 0.38
C LEU A 104 0.19 -1.67 0.64
N GLN A 105 0.99 -1.85 -0.40
CA GLN A 105 2.40 -2.19 -0.32
C GLN A 105 3.24 -1.14 -1.04
N GLY A 106 4.37 -0.76 -0.43
CA GLY A 106 5.35 0.12 -1.07
C GLY A 106 6.17 -0.59 -2.15
N CYS A 107 6.44 0.13 -3.24
CA CYS A 107 7.25 -0.30 -4.37
C CYS A 107 8.51 0.59 -4.51
N GLY A 108 9.48 0.18 -5.32
CA GLY A 108 10.73 0.92 -5.55
C GLY A 108 11.54 1.17 -4.28
N LYS A 109 11.73 2.43 -3.91
CA LYS A 109 12.44 2.84 -2.67
C LYS A 109 11.64 2.70 -1.37
N TYR A 110 10.35 2.37 -1.43
CA TYR A 110 9.50 2.21 -0.24
C TYR A 110 9.26 0.73 0.11
N GLY A 111 9.50 0.35 1.37
CA GLY A 111 9.33 -1.01 1.85
C GLY A 111 8.30 -1.14 2.95
N GLY A 112 7.60 -2.28 2.98
CA GLY A 112 6.55 -2.57 3.95
C GLY A 112 5.15 -2.42 3.41
N THR A 113 4.17 -2.66 4.29
CA THR A 113 2.74 -2.66 3.96
C THR A 113 1.96 -1.83 4.97
N LYS A 114 0.88 -1.19 4.51
CA LYS A 114 -0.03 -0.42 5.36
C LYS A 114 -1.48 -0.79 5.08
N THR A 115 -2.22 -1.08 6.14
CA THR A 115 -3.68 -1.31 6.06
C THR A 115 -4.41 -0.02 6.38
N VAL A 116 -5.36 0.35 5.52
CA VAL A 116 -6.13 1.59 5.61
C VAL A 116 -7.62 1.25 5.63
N LYS A 117 -8.37 1.89 6.52
CA LYS A 117 -9.82 1.76 6.60
C LYS A 117 -10.49 2.78 5.69
N PHE A 118 -11.52 2.37 4.99
CA PHE A 118 -12.41 3.25 4.22
C PHE A 118 -13.87 2.91 4.48
N TYR A 119 -14.78 3.83 4.16
CA TYR A 119 -16.20 3.65 4.43
C TYR A 119 -17.00 3.49 3.14
N ILE A 120 -17.83 2.44 3.07
CA ILE A 120 -18.77 2.19 1.99
C ILE A 120 -20.17 2.54 2.50
N GLY A 121 -20.88 3.41 1.81
CA GLY A 121 -22.19 3.84 2.25
C GLY A 121 -22.94 4.63 1.20
N THR A 122 -24.04 5.24 1.62
CA THR A 122 -24.75 6.20 0.78
C THR A 122 -23.89 7.46 0.72
N ARG A 123 -23.51 7.88 -0.50
CA ARG A 123 -22.88 9.20 -0.69
C ARG A 123 -23.88 10.25 -0.18
N PRO A 124 -23.51 11.16 0.73
CA PRO A 124 -24.40 12.27 1.06
C PRO A 124 -24.68 13.04 -0.24
N PHE A 125 -25.95 13.10 -0.61
CA PHE A 125 -26.41 13.86 -1.75
C PHE A 125 -26.32 15.35 -1.38
N LEU A 126 -25.15 15.94 -1.55
CA LEU A 126 -24.87 17.36 -1.29
C LEU A 126 -25.29 18.19 -2.52
N TRP A 127 -26.60 18.40 -2.68
CA TRP A 127 -27.17 19.21 -3.77
C TRP A 127 -26.75 20.68 -3.72
N TRP A 128 -26.44 21.22 -2.53
CA TRP A 128 -26.19 22.67 -2.35
C TRP A 128 -24.74 23.13 -2.57
N LEU A 129 -23.76 22.24 -2.75
CA LEU A 129 -22.36 22.62 -3.03
C LEU A 129 -22.05 22.76 -4.53
N ARG A 130 -22.99 22.43 -5.42
CA ARG A 130 -22.80 22.51 -6.88
C ARG A 130 -23.17 23.87 -7.47
N ASN A 131 -23.70 24.80 -6.67
CA ASN A 131 -24.21 26.11 -7.12
C ASN A 131 -23.72 27.30 -6.24
N VAL A 132 -22.50 27.21 -5.67
CA VAL A 132 -21.82 28.37 -5.04
C VAL A 132 -20.52 28.62 -5.76
#